data_AF-A0AAJ5ICC9-F1
#
_entry.id   AF-A0AAJ5ICC9-F1
#
_cell.length_a   1.000
_cell.length_b   1.000
_cell.length_c   1.000
_cell.angle_alpha   90.00
_cell.angle_beta   90.00
_cell.angle_gamma   90.00
#
_symmetry.space_group_name_H-M   'P 1'
#
loop_
_entity.id
_entity.type
_entity.pdbx_description
1 polymer ?
#
loop_
_entity_poly.entity_id
_entity_poly.type
_entity_poly.pdbx_seq_one_letter_code
_entity_poly.pdbx_strand_id
1 'polypeptide(L)'
;MTISQRIALAIAEAGLPHDQCMFCERQGLPILPLRRALVPDTRPECVSTVADNRHISTKIGLRTLRRGFLYVLLDQQVWHAYAVSEQGHLRRFNPYEPPDGPPSPLPEKCVNADHDIPSAFLNLDTGRYTSAWLAFSSDPWPVSVAERLQERRVACASLRGPGPDSGPQQSRTVRHRHDAR
;
A
#
# COMPACT_ATOMS: atom_id res chain seq x y z
N MET A 1 -19.93 15.46 -11.67
CA MET A 1 -20.04 14.82 -10.33
C MET A 1 -21.03 15.63 -9.52
N THR A 2 -21.96 15.00 -8.80
CA THR A 2 -22.95 15.70 -7.96
C THR A 2 -22.38 16.01 -6.57
N ILE A 3 -22.99 16.95 -5.84
CA ILE A 3 -22.60 17.26 -4.45
C ILE A 3 -22.73 16.01 -3.56
N SER A 4 -23.82 15.25 -3.71
CA SER A 4 -24.04 14.02 -2.96
C SER A 4 -22.94 12.98 -3.19
N GLN A 5 -22.44 12.85 -4.43
CA GLN A 5 -21.31 11.97 -4.73
C GLN A 5 -20.02 12.43 -4.04
N ARG A 6 -19.73 13.74 -4.04
CA ARG A 6 -18.55 14.29 -3.37
C ARG A 6 -18.59 14.07 -1.86
N ILE A 7 -19.76 14.23 -1.24
CA ILE A 7 -19.95 13.96 0.20
C ILE A 7 -19.73 12.47 0.50
N ALA A 8 -20.29 11.58 -0.32
CA ALA A 8 -20.12 10.14 -0.13
C ALA A 8 -18.65 9.69 -0.23
N LEU A 9 -17.89 10.29 -1.16
CA LEU A 9 -16.45 10.05 -1.28
C LEU A 9 -15.70 10.58 -0.06
N ALA A 10 -15.94 11.83 0.34
CA ALA A 10 -15.29 12.42 1.51
C ALA A 10 -15.54 11.59 2.79
N ILE A 11 -16.76 11.09 2.98
CA ILE A 11 -17.09 10.18 4.10
C ILE A 11 -16.30 8.87 4.00
N ALA A 12 -16.19 8.30 2.80
CA ALA A 12 -15.42 7.07 2.59
C ALA A 12 -13.91 7.27 2.83
N GLU A 13 -13.38 8.47 2.59
CA GLU A 13 -11.95 8.81 2.73
C GLU A 13 -11.56 9.23 4.15
N ALA A 14 -12.41 10.00 4.83
CA ALA A 14 -12.12 10.64 6.13
C ALA A 14 -11.79 9.64 7.26
N GLY A 15 -12.20 8.38 7.17
CA GLY A 15 -11.77 7.36 8.11
C GLY A 15 -12.80 6.25 8.33
N LEU A 16 -12.56 5.45 9.37
CA LEU A 16 -13.58 4.57 9.93
C LEU A 16 -14.58 5.40 10.76
N PRO A 17 -15.79 4.89 11.02
CA PRO A 17 -16.68 5.43 12.04
C PRO A 17 -15.94 5.77 13.35
N HIS A 18 -16.36 6.84 14.05
CA HIS A 18 -15.66 7.38 15.23
C HIS A 18 -15.48 6.38 16.39
N ASP A 19 -16.30 5.32 16.40
CA ASP A 19 -16.30 4.22 17.36
C ASP A 19 -15.27 3.13 17.03
N GLN A 20 -14.65 3.14 15.83
CA GLN A 20 -13.70 2.12 15.41
C GLN A 20 -12.25 2.57 15.53
N CYS A 21 -11.41 1.68 16.04
CA CYS A 21 -9.98 1.92 16.17
C CYS A 21 -9.31 2.00 14.79
N MET A 22 -8.74 3.16 14.48
CA MET A 22 -7.98 3.43 13.24
C MET A 22 -6.73 2.56 13.06
N PHE A 23 -6.32 1.81 14.10
CA PHE A 23 -5.19 0.89 14.06
C PHE A 23 -5.53 -0.56 13.79
N CYS A 24 -6.63 -1.11 14.32
CA CYS A 24 -6.79 -2.58 14.36
C CYS A 24 -8.20 -3.09 14.09
N GLU A 25 -9.23 -2.26 14.20
CA GLU A 25 -10.63 -2.67 14.05
C GLU A 25 -11.12 -2.45 12.62
N ARG A 26 -10.37 -2.99 11.66
CA ARG A 26 -10.67 -2.86 10.23
C ARG A 26 -11.37 -4.12 9.71
N GLN A 27 -12.34 -3.93 8.83
CA GLN A 27 -13.15 -4.99 8.24
C GLN A 27 -12.78 -5.24 6.78
N GLY A 28 -12.99 -6.48 6.30
CA GLY A 28 -12.69 -6.90 4.93
C GLY A 28 -11.42 -7.75 4.82
N LEU A 29 -11.01 -8.05 3.58
CA LEU A 29 -9.88 -8.91 3.24
C LEU A 29 -8.57 -8.33 3.81
N PRO A 30 -7.90 -9.01 4.75
CA PRO A 30 -6.64 -8.53 5.32
C PRO A 30 -5.49 -8.74 4.34
N ILE A 31 -4.71 -7.68 4.11
CA ILE A 31 -3.52 -7.69 3.25
C ILE A 31 -2.35 -7.17 4.09
N LEU A 32 -1.28 -7.97 4.20
CA LEU A 32 -0.03 -7.58 4.84
C LEU A 32 0.90 -6.92 3.82
N PRO A 33 1.14 -5.60 3.88
CA PRO A 33 2.01 -4.95 2.93
C PRO A 33 3.47 -5.22 3.29
N LEU A 34 4.20 -5.84 2.36
CA LEU A 34 5.61 -6.17 2.52
C LEU A 34 6.48 -5.40 1.53
N ARG A 35 7.72 -5.14 1.93
CA ARG A 35 8.76 -4.57 1.07
C ARG A 35 9.94 -5.52 0.96
N ARG A 36 10.62 -5.45 -0.19
CA ARG A 36 11.93 -6.07 -0.34
C ARG A 36 12.97 -5.28 0.46
N ALA A 37 13.80 -6.00 1.21
CA ALA A 37 14.90 -5.43 1.98
C ALA A 37 16.03 -6.44 2.11
N LEU A 38 17.24 -5.94 2.39
CA LEU A 38 18.31 -6.80 2.88
C LEU A 38 17.95 -7.27 4.29
N VAL A 39 18.02 -8.57 4.50
CA VAL A 39 17.77 -9.22 5.79
C VAL A 39 18.98 -10.07 6.16
N PRO A 40 19.27 -10.24 7.47
CA PRO A 40 20.29 -11.19 7.91
C PRO A 40 19.99 -12.58 7.38
N ASP A 41 21.00 -13.25 6.86
CA ASP A 41 20.91 -14.65 6.47
C ASP A 41 21.33 -15.53 7.64
N THR A 42 20.35 -16.05 8.37
CA THR A 42 20.55 -16.80 9.61
C THR A 42 20.96 -18.26 9.39
N ARG A 43 21.22 -18.66 8.15
CA ARG A 43 21.70 -20.01 7.85
C ARG A 43 23.12 -20.19 8.40
N PRO A 44 23.48 -21.34 8.99
CA PRO A 44 24.76 -21.53 9.65
C PRO A 44 25.98 -21.19 8.76
N GLU A 45 25.92 -21.50 7.47
CA GLU A 45 26.98 -21.21 6.50
C GLU A 45 27.18 -19.71 6.20
N CYS A 46 26.19 -18.88 6.55
CA CYS A 46 26.19 -17.44 6.35
C CYS A 46 26.58 -16.66 7.62
N VAL A 47 26.87 -17.36 8.71
CA VAL A 47 27.28 -16.78 9.99
C VAL A 47 28.73 -17.18 10.24
N SER A 48 29.61 -16.19 10.35
CA SER A 48 31.03 -16.37 10.65
C SER A 48 31.47 -15.48 11.80
N THR A 49 32.66 -15.73 12.34
CA THR A 49 33.28 -14.86 13.34
C THR A 49 34.58 -14.30 12.75
N VAL A 50 34.75 -12.98 12.81
CA VAL A 50 35.94 -12.28 12.31
C VAL A 50 36.42 -11.33 13.40
N ALA A 51 37.66 -11.51 13.88
CA ALA A 51 38.23 -10.73 14.98
C ALA A 51 37.26 -10.63 16.19
N ASP A 52 36.79 -11.79 16.65
CA ASP A 52 35.82 -11.97 17.75
C ASP A 52 34.44 -11.30 17.55
N ASN A 53 34.16 -10.76 16.35
CA ASN A 53 32.86 -10.20 16.01
C ASN A 53 32.04 -11.16 15.15
N ARG A 54 30.77 -11.34 15.52
CA ARG A 54 29.82 -12.14 14.73
C ARG A 54 29.46 -11.40 13.45
N HIS A 55 29.91 -11.94 12.32
CA HIS A 55 29.58 -11.46 10.98
C HIS A 55 28.43 -12.30 10.40
N ILE A 56 27.40 -11.63 9.90
CA ILE A 56 26.23 -12.28 9.31
C ILE A 56 26.03 -11.73 7.90
N SER A 57 26.10 -12.60 6.90
CA SER A 57 25.82 -12.23 5.51
C SER A 57 24.37 -11.79 5.34
N THR A 58 24.10 -10.94 4.35
CA THR A 58 22.74 -10.47 4.04
C THR A 58 22.19 -11.13 2.79
N LYS A 59 20.89 -11.38 2.76
CA LYS A 59 20.14 -11.78 1.56
C LYS A 59 18.96 -10.86 1.31
N ILE A 60 18.40 -10.89 0.10
CA ILE A 60 17.13 -10.23 -0.18
C ILE A 60 16.01 -11.03 0.46
N GLY A 61 15.21 -10.37 1.29
CA GLY A 61 14.02 -10.94 1.92
C GLY A 61 12.87 -9.93 1.96
N LEU A 62 11.80 -10.31 2.65
CA LEU A 62 10.64 -9.46 2.89
C LEU A 62 10.66 -8.92 4.32
N ARG A 63 10.26 -7.66 4.48
CA ARG A 63 10.00 -7.02 5.77
C ARG A 63 8.68 -6.26 5.70
N THR A 64 8.10 -5.98 6.87
CA THR A 64 7.02 -4.99 6.97
C THR A 64 7.47 -3.63 6.43
N LEU A 65 6.50 -2.79 6.10
CA LEU A 65 6.78 -1.42 5.68
C LEU A 65 7.57 -0.68 6.76
N ARG A 66 8.53 0.14 6.33
CA ARG A 66 9.24 1.06 7.23
C ARG A 66 8.35 2.23 7.59
N ARG A 67 8.72 2.98 8.63
CA ARG A 67 8.06 4.24 9.01
C ARG A 67 7.86 5.15 7.79
N GLY A 68 6.66 5.65 7.60
CA GLY A 68 6.26 6.45 6.44
C GLY A 68 4.75 6.45 6.23
N PHE A 69 4.32 6.55 4.97
CA PHE A 69 2.93 6.72 4.59
C PHE A 69 2.56 5.77 3.45
N LEU A 70 1.47 5.02 3.63
CA LEU A 70 0.90 4.13 2.62
C LEU A 70 -0.44 4.71 2.14
N TYR A 71 -0.55 4.91 0.84
CA TYR A 71 -1.76 5.38 0.17
C TYR A 71 -2.34 4.24 -0.66
N VAL A 72 -3.66 4.04 -0.55
CA VAL A 72 -4.42 3.01 -1.25
C VAL A 72 -5.53 3.69 -2.02
N LEU A 73 -5.48 3.60 -3.34
CA LEU A 73 -6.54 4.10 -4.21
C LEU A 73 -7.48 2.97 -4.61
N LEU A 74 -8.74 3.07 -4.16
CA LEU A 74 -9.78 2.07 -4.39
C LEU A 74 -10.67 2.51 -5.54
N ASP A 75 -10.85 1.62 -6.52
CA ASP A 75 -11.64 1.81 -7.75
C ASP A 75 -11.38 3.13 -8.48
N GLN A 76 -10.18 3.68 -8.29
CA GLN A 76 -9.79 4.98 -8.84
C GLN A 76 -10.76 6.08 -8.41
N GLN A 77 -11.26 6.04 -7.18
CA GLN A 77 -12.17 7.06 -6.67
C GLN A 77 -11.92 7.41 -5.21
N VAL A 78 -11.60 6.42 -4.37
CA VAL A 78 -11.52 6.60 -2.91
C VAL A 78 -10.09 6.41 -2.45
N TRP A 79 -9.53 7.41 -1.79
CA TRP A 79 -8.26 7.28 -1.09
C TRP A 79 -8.43 6.73 0.34
N HIS A 80 -7.61 5.74 0.68
CA HIS A 80 -7.28 5.41 2.06
C HIS A 80 -5.82 5.72 2.31
N ALA A 81 -5.52 6.40 3.41
CA ALA A 81 -4.15 6.73 3.79
C ALA A 81 -3.83 6.17 5.16
N TYR A 82 -2.60 5.66 5.32
CA TYR A 82 -2.11 5.03 6.53
C TYR A 82 -0.75 5.59 6.91
N ALA A 83 -0.62 6.05 8.15
CA ALA A 83 0.65 6.35 8.77
C ALA A 83 1.23 5.02 9.26
N VAL A 84 2.44 4.69 8.81
CA VAL A 84 3.13 3.45 9.11
C VAL A 84 4.10 3.69 10.26
N SER A 85 3.94 2.98 11.39
CA SER A 85 4.87 3.07 12.52
C SER A 85 6.23 2.43 12.18
N GLU A 86 7.20 2.57 13.07
CA GLU A 86 8.52 1.94 12.90
C GLU A 86 8.48 0.40 12.88
N GLN A 87 7.51 -0.17 13.58
CA GLN A 87 7.25 -1.62 13.63
C GLN A 87 6.39 -2.10 12.45
N GLY A 88 5.86 -1.19 11.62
CA GLY A 88 5.01 -1.52 10.48
C GLY A 88 3.51 -1.55 10.78
N HIS A 89 3.08 -1.00 11.92
CA HIS A 89 1.65 -0.86 12.23
C HIS A 89 1.02 0.26 11.41
N LEU A 90 -0.21 0.06 10.97
CA LEU A 90 -0.93 0.98 10.07
C LEU A 90 -2.00 1.73 10.85
N ARG A 91 -1.87 3.07 10.93
CA ARG A 91 -2.91 3.96 11.44
C ARG A 91 -3.60 4.68 10.29
N ARG A 92 -4.88 4.45 10.09
CA ARG A 92 -5.65 5.17 9.07
C ARG A 92 -5.77 6.66 9.43
N PHE A 93 -5.71 7.54 8.43
CA PHE A 93 -5.92 8.98 8.56
C PHE A 93 -6.58 9.56 7.30
N ASN A 94 -7.05 10.80 7.38
CA ASN A 94 -7.63 11.52 6.25
C ASN A 94 -6.53 11.86 5.22
N PRO A 95 -6.60 11.39 3.97
CA PRO A 95 -5.55 11.63 2.96
C PRO A 95 -5.24 13.11 2.68
N TYR A 96 -6.18 14.02 2.99
CA TYR A 96 -6.04 15.47 2.80
C TYR A 96 -5.56 16.21 4.04
N GLU A 97 -5.53 15.55 5.19
CA GLU A 97 -5.05 16.07 6.46
C GLU A 97 -4.04 15.09 7.07
N PRO A 98 -2.82 15.02 6.51
CA PRO A 98 -1.77 14.18 7.06
C PRO A 98 -1.44 14.55 8.51
N PRO A 99 -1.11 13.58 9.37
CA PRO A 99 -0.75 13.86 10.75
C PRO A 99 0.51 14.74 10.81
N ASP A 100 0.50 15.69 11.74
CA ASP A 100 1.67 16.52 12.02
C ASP A 100 2.78 15.66 12.65
N GLY A 101 3.92 15.60 11.97
CA GLY A 101 5.10 14.88 12.44
C GLY A 101 5.13 13.39 12.05
N PRO A 102 6.10 12.63 12.60
CA PRO A 102 6.31 11.25 12.23
C PRO A 102 5.18 10.33 12.74
N PRO A 103 4.86 9.23 12.02
CA PRO A 103 3.89 8.24 12.47
C PRO A 103 4.16 7.75 13.90
N SER A 104 3.15 7.86 14.76
CA SER A 104 3.20 7.40 16.15
C SER A 104 3.24 5.86 16.26
N PRO A 105 3.78 5.31 17.35
CA PRO A 105 3.69 3.88 17.65
C PRO A 105 2.25 3.43 17.91
N LEU A 106 2.06 2.11 18.00
CA LEU A 106 0.78 1.52 18.37
C LEU A 106 0.41 1.93 19.82
N PRO A 107 -0.83 2.38 20.11
CA PRO A 107 -1.24 2.75 21.45
C PRO A 107 -1.20 1.57 22.42
N GLU A 108 -0.86 1.80 23.68
CA GLU A 108 -0.79 0.76 24.72
C GLU A 108 -2.09 -0.05 24.85
N LYS A 109 -3.25 0.60 24.69
CA LYS A 109 -4.55 -0.10 24.70
C LYS A 109 -4.66 -1.20 23.63
N CYS A 110 -4.03 -0.99 22.47
CA CYS A 110 -4.02 -1.98 21.39
C CYS A 110 -2.96 -3.05 21.63
N VAL A 111 -1.81 -2.68 22.21
CA VAL A 111 -0.77 -3.64 22.60
C VAL A 111 -1.31 -4.59 23.68
N ASN A 112 -1.95 -4.06 24.72
CA ASN A 112 -2.51 -4.83 25.84
C ASN A 112 -3.70 -5.72 25.42
N ALA A 113 -4.29 -5.46 24.25
CA ALA A 113 -5.35 -6.27 23.66
C ALA A 113 -4.82 -7.28 22.63
N ASP A 114 -3.49 -7.42 22.48
CA ASP A 114 -2.84 -8.28 21.48
C ASP A 114 -3.25 -7.92 20.02
N HIS A 115 -3.48 -6.62 19.78
CA HIS A 115 -3.84 -6.09 18.46
C HIS A 115 -2.63 -5.63 17.64
N ASP A 116 -1.41 -6.04 18.00
CA ASP A 116 -0.18 -5.76 17.24
C ASP A 116 -0.24 -6.40 15.84
N ILE A 117 -0.60 -7.69 15.77
CA ILE A 117 -0.74 -8.42 14.51
C ILE A 117 -1.81 -7.79 13.60
N PRO A 118 -3.09 -7.64 14.00
CA PRO A 118 -4.11 -7.06 13.12
C PRO A 118 -3.77 -5.62 12.71
N SER A 119 -3.01 -4.89 13.53
CA SER A 119 -2.62 -3.52 13.19
C SER A 119 -1.64 -3.41 12.01
N ALA A 120 -0.94 -4.49 11.64
CA ALA A 120 -0.03 -4.52 10.50
C ALA A 120 -0.74 -4.73 9.15
N PHE A 121 -2.02 -5.12 9.16
CA PHE A 121 -2.79 -5.40 7.94
C PHE A 121 -3.65 -4.21 7.55
N LEU A 122 -3.70 -3.90 6.25
CA LEU A 122 -4.79 -3.11 5.71
C LEU A 122 -5.93 -4.05 5.34
N ASN A 123 -7.17 -3.59 5.41
CA ASN A 123 -8.31 -4.41 5.04
C ASN A 123 -9.07 -3.76 3.89
N LEU A 124 -9.43 -4.58 2.90
CA LEU A 124 -10.20 -4.15 1.74
C LEU A 124 -11.59 -4.78 1.79
N ASP A 125 -12.63 -3.95 1.74
CA ASP A 125 -13.99 -4.42 1.55
C ASP A 125 -14.18 -4.82 0.08
N THR A 126 -14.03 -6.12 -0.21
CA THR A 126 -14.17 -6.69 -1.55
C THR A 126 -15.63 -6.79 -2.01
N GLY A 127 -16.60 -6.57 -1.12
CA GLY A 127 -18.00 -6.41 -1.51
C GLY A 127 -18.27 -5.01 -2.08
N ARG A 128 -17.48 -4.02 -1.67
CA ARG A 128 -17.60 -2.62 -2.10
C ARG A 128 -16.62 -2.21 -3.19
N TYR A 129 -15.40 -2.76 -3.18
CA TYR A 129 -14.33 -2.35 -4.08
C TYR A 129 -13.74 -3.52 -4.87
N THR A 130 -13.44 -3.28 -6.15
CA THR A 130 -12.93 -4.33 -7.07
C THR A 130 -11.43 -4.23 -7.33
N SER A 131 -10.87 -3.03 -7.21
CA SER A 131 -9.48 -2.75 -7.51
C SER A 131 -8.86 -1.86 -6.45
N ALA A 132 -7.59 -2.13 -6.12
CA ALA A 132 -6.83 -1.35 -5.16
C ALA A 132 -5.42 -1.10 -5.70
N TRP A 133 -4.95 0.14 -5.54
CA TRP A 133 -3.62 0.52 -5.95
C TRP A 133 -2.84 1.10 -4.79
N LEU A 134 -1.68 0.53 -4.51
CA LEU A 134 -0.87 0.87 -3.36
C LEU A 134 0.31 1.74 -3.79
N ALA A 135 0.63 2.73 -2.97
CA ALA A 135 1.81 3.57 -3.10
C ALA A 135 2.37 3.89 -1.71
N PHE A 136 3.70 3.80 -1.57
CA PHE A 136 4.39 4.12 -0.32
C PHE A 136 5.26 5.35 -0.51
N SER A 137 5.31 6.20 0.52
CA SER A 137 6.17 7.38 0.61
C SER A 137 6.82 7.46 1.98
N SER A 138 8.06 7.94 2.05
CA SER A 138 8.68 8.24 3.35
C SER A 138 8.04 9.46 4.02
N ASP A 139 7.60 10.43 3.20
CA ASP A 139 7.02 11.71 3.62
C ASP A 139 5.53 11.80 3.25
N PRO A 140 4.71 12.58 3.99
CA PRO A 140 3.31 12.75 3.65
C PRO A 140 3.16 13.43 2.30
N TRP A 141 2.15 13.03 1.53
CA TRP A 141 1.88 13.64 0.24
C TRP A 141 1.17 14.98 0.42
N PRO A 142 1.61 16.04 -0.29
CA PRO A 142 0.76 17.19 -0.53
C PRO A 142 -0.51 16.75 -1.27
N VAL A 143 -1.63 17.42 -1.00
CA VAL A 143 -2.94 17.16 -1.66
C VAL A 143 -2.80 17.10 -3.18
N SER A 144 -2.02 18.01 -3.77
CA SER A 144 -1.78 18.08 -5.21
C SER A 144 -1.11 16.82 -5.80
N VAL A 145 -0.33 16.08 -5.02
CA VAL A 145 0.28 14.82 -5.47
C VAL A 145 -0.77 13.72 -5.57
N ALA A 146 -1.65 13.62 -4.58
CA ALA A 146 -2.73 12.63 -4.57
C ALA A 146 -3.70 12.88 -5.74
N GLU A 147 -4.10 14.13 -5.96
CA GLU A 147 -4.96 14.53 -7.08
C GLU A 147 -4.32 14.22 -8.45
N ARG A 148 -3.05 14.58 -8.64
CA ARG A 148 -2.35 14.29 -9.91
C ARG A 148 -2.22 12.78 -10.18
N LEU A 149 -1.96 11.98 -9.15
CA LEU A 149 -1.88 10.53 -9.30
C LEU A 149 -3.24 9.92 -9.61
N GLN A 150 -4.29 10.45 -9.00
CA GLN A 150 -5.67 10.07 -9.28
C GLN A 150 -6.01 10.30 -10.76
N GLU A 151 -5.79 11.52 -11.28
CA GLU A 151 -6.07 11.90 -12.67
C GLU A 151 -5.31 11.04 -13.69
N ARG A 152 -4.00 10.87 -13.50
CA ARG A 152 -3.17 10.05 -14.39
C ARG A 152 -3.67 8.61 -14.49
N ARG A 153 -4.21 8.07 -13.39
CA ARG A 153 -4.71 6.70 -13.35
C ARG A 153 -6.07 6.56 -14.00
N VAL A 154 -7.00 7.49 -13.73
CA VAL A 154 -8.28 7.54 -14.43
C VAL A 154 -8.05 7.61 -15.93
N ALA A 155 -7.15 8.49 -16.39
CA ALA A 155 -6.77 8.57 -17.79
C ALA A 155 -6.22 7.24 -18.34
N CYS A 156 -5.34 6.56 -17.59
CA CYS A 156 -4.76 5.28 -18.00
C CYS A 156 -5.76 4.12 -17.99
N ALA A 157 -6.78 4.16 -17.12
CA ALA A 157 -7.88 3.18 -17.13
C ALA A 157 -8.87 3.46 -18.26
N SER A 158 -9.17 4.73 -18.57
CA SER A 158 -10.00 5.07 -19.73
C SER A 158 -9.38 4.64 -21.06
N LEU A 159 -8.05 4.57 -21.14
CA LEU A 159 -7.33 4.01 -22.30
C LEU A 159 -7.39 2.47 -22.37
N ARG A 160 -7.68 1.80 -21.26
CA ARG A 160 -8.01 0.37 -21.21
C ARG A 160 -9.52 0.23 -21.35
N GLY A 161 -10.04 0.44 -22.56
CA GLY A 161 -11.45 0.18 -22.88
C GLY A 161 -11.87 -1.26 -22.54
N PRO A 162 -13.18 -1.58 -22.58
CA PRO A 162 -13.68 -2.93 -22.31
C PRO A 162 -12.91 -3.92 -23.19
N GLY A 163 -12.41 -4.99 -22.57
CA GLY A 163 -11.62 -6.01 -23.25
C GLY A 163 -12.36 -6.54 -24.48
N PRO A 164 -11.64 -6.99 -25.52
CA PRO A 164 -12.29 -7.48 -26.72
C PRO A 164 -13.14 -8.70 -26.36
N ASP A 165 -14.46 -8.54 -26.47
CA ASP A 165 -15.37 -9.66 -26.63
C ASP A 165 -14.88 -10.49 -27.83
N SER A 166 -14.85 -11.80 -27.60
CA SER A 166 -14.48 -12.89 -28.51
C SER A 166 -14.61 -12.61 -30.01
N GLY A 167 -13.47 -12.63 -30.72
CA GLY A 167 -13.37 -12.70 -32.19
C GLY A 167 -11.99 -13.24 -32.59
N PRO A 168 -11.86 -14.03 -33.68
CA PRO A 168 -10.81 -15.04 -33.80
C PRO A 168 -9.42 -14.46 -34.05
N GLN A 169 -8.43 -15.12 -33.44
CA GLN A 169 -7.00 -14.86 -33.56
C GLN A 169 -6.55 -14.78 -35.02
N GLN A 170 -6.13 -13.59 -35.45
CA GLN A 170 -5.20 -13.45 -36.57
C GLN A 170 -3.78 -13.30 -36.03
N SER A 171 -3.00 -14.36 -36.21
CA SER A 171 -1.56 -14.43 -35.99
C SER A 171 -0.83 -13.34 -36.76
N ARG A 172 -0.27 -12.34 -36.07
CA ARG A 172 0.71 -11.41 -36.65
C ARG A 172 2.12 -11.99 -36.51
N THR A 173 2.65 -12.49 -37.62
CA THR A 173 4.04 -12.87 -37.77
C THR A 173 4.92 -11.62 -37.76
N VAL A 174 5.77 -11.47 -36.74
CA VAL A 174 6.77 -10.39 -36.68
C VAL A 174 7.98 -10.80 -37.51
N ARG A 175 8.25 -10.10 -38.61
CA ARG A 175 9.50 -10.23 -39.37
C ARG A 175 10.59 -9.41 -38.66
N HIS A 176 11.62 -10.07 -38.14
CA HIS A 176 12.86 -9.42 -37.73
C HIS A 176 13.63 -8.94 -38.96
N ARG A 177 13.94 -7.64 -39.05
CA ARG A 177 15.02 -7.13 -39.89
C ARG A 177 16.29 -7.04 -39.04
N HIS A 178 17.29 -7.82 -39.41
CA HIS A 178 18.68 -7.58 -39.04
C HIS A 178 19.21 -6.48 -39.96
N ASP A 179 19.63 -5.36 -39.40
CA ASP A 179 20.53 -4.43 -40.09
C ASP A 179 21.94 -4.62 -39.51
N ALA A 180 22.86 -4.95 -40.40
CA ALA A 180 24.29 -5.04 -40.15
C ALA A 180 24.95 -3.71 -40.51
N ARG A 181 25.82 -3.22 -39.62
CA ARG A 181 27.11 -2.62 -39.98
C ARG A 181 28.01 -2.57 -38.76
#